data_AF-X1NJ47-F1
#
_entry.id   AF-X1NJ47-F1
#
_cell.length_a   1.000
_cell.length_b   1.000
_cell.length_c   1.000
_cell.angle_alpha   90.00
_cell.angle_beta   90.00
_cell.angle_gamma   90.00
#
_symmetry.space_group_name_H-M   'P 1'
#
loop_
_entity.id
_entity.type
_entity.pdbx_description
1 polymer ?
#
loop_
_entity_poly.entity_id
_entity_poly.type
_entity_poly.pdbx_seq_one_letter_code
_entity_poly.pdbx_strand_id
1 'polypeptide(L)' 'GEIRVFKMDEQGREVEVVRLEAGDFLGEAILFASPVFPFYAQAVKDSQVLFFAKNKIFKKIDEEPSIAKFFLNLLARKCI' A
#
# COMPACT_ATOMS: atom_id res chain seq x y z
N GLY A 1 -8.03 -13.09 4.85
CA GLY A 1 -7.78 -12.84 3.42
C GLY A 1 -6.29 -12.89 3.17
N GLU A 2 -5.90 -12.96 1.91
CA GLU A 2 -4.50 -12.92 1.48
C GLU A 2 -4.43 -12.23 0.12
N ILE A 3 -3.56 -11.23 0.01
CA ILE A 3 -3.34 -10.47 -1.23
C ILE A 3 -1.90 -10.65 -1.67
N ARG A 4 -1.69 -11.12 -2.89
CA ARG A 4 -0.38 -11.18 -3.54
C ARG A 4 -0.10 -9.85 -4.23
N VAL A 5 1.08 -9.29 -3.99
CA VAL A 5 1.58 -8.08 -4.67
C VAL A 5 2.76 -8.45 -5.55
N PHE A 6 2.71 -8.04 -6.82
CA PHE A 6 3.76 -8.38 -7.80
C PHE A 6 4.00 -7.23 -8.79
N LYS A 7 5.17 -7.22 -9.44
CA LYS A 7 5.45 -6.40 -10.63
C LYS A 7 5.66 -7.29 -11.85
N MET A 8 5.61 -6.67 -13.02
CA MET A 8 6.10 -7.27 -14.26
C MET A 8 7.55 -6.85 -14.50
N ASP A 9 8.41 -7.78 -14.90
CA ASP A 9 9.71 -7.45 -15.48
C ASP A 9 9.57 -7.00 -16.95
N GLU A 10 10.70 -6.67 -17.58
CA GLU A 10 10.74 -6.22 -18.99
C GLU A 10 10.23 -7.27 -19.99
N GLN A 11 10.18 -8.55 -19.58
CA GLN A 11 9.69 -9.66 -20.39
C GLN A 11 8.22 -9.99 -20.09
N GLY A 12 7.57 -9.24 -19.20
CA GLY A 12 6.20 -9.49 -18.76
C GLY A 12 6.08 -10.67 -17.80
N ARG A 13 7.16 -11.07 -17.11
CA ARG A 13 7.09 -12.11 -16.08
C ARG A 13 6.73 -11.47 -14.75
N GLU A 14 5.86 -12.15 -14.01
CA GLU A 14 5.48 -11.71 -12.68
C GLU A 14 6.58 -12.00 -11.67
N VAL A 15 6.99 -10.97 -10.95
CA VAL A 15 7.90 -11.07 -9.81
C VAL A 15 7.12 -10.70 -8.56
N GLU A 16 6.86 -11.70 -7.72
CA GLU A 16 6.20 -11.50 -6.43
C GLU A 16 7.08 -10.64 -5.51
N VAL A 17 6.47 -9.63 -4.90
CA VAL A 17 7.15 -8.67 -4.02
C VAL A 17 6.84 -9.00 -2.58
N VAL A 18 5.56 -9.24 -2.27
CA VAL A 18 5.09 -9.52 -0.91
C VAL A 18 3.70 -10.17 -0.95
N ARG A 19 3.38 -10.91 0.12
CA ARG A 19 2.02 -11.35 0.44
C ARG A 19 1.53 -10.57 1.65
N LEU A 20 0.34 -10.01 1.54
CA LEU A 20 -0.29 -9.20 2.56
C LEU A 20 -1.39 -10.01 3.25
N GLU A 21 -1.40 -9.95 4.57
CA GLU A 21 -2.40 -10.55 5.44
C GLU A 21 -3.27 -9.49 6.13
N ALA A 22 -4.10 -9.92 7.08
CA ALA A 22 -4.96 -9.01 7.82
C ALA A 22 -4.12 -8.02 8.65
N GLY A 23 -4.38 -6.72 8.48
CA GLY A 23 -3.65 -5.65 9.15
C GLY A 23 -2.52 -5.05 8.34
N ASP A 24 -2.14 -5.66 7.22
CA ASP A 24 -1.15 -5.10 6.31
C ASP A 24 -1.71 -3.96 5.45
N PHE A 25 -0.78 -3.10 5.01
CA PHE A 25 -1.07 -1.94 4.18
C PHE A 25 -0.49 -2.09 2.78
N LEU A 26 -1.24 -1.55 1.82
CA LEU A 26 -0.85 -1.41 0.42
C LEU A 26 -1.09 0.03 -0.04
N GLY A 27 -0.12 0.59 -0.77
CA GLY A 27 -0.25 1.91 -1.41
C GLY A 27 0.11 3.09 -0.51
N GLU A 28 0.63 2.84 0.70
CA GLU A 28 1.08 3.88 1.62
C GLU A 28 2.23 4.71 1.05
N ALA A 29 3.14 4.10 0.28
CA ALA A 29 4.23 4.82 -0.39
C ALA A 29 3.69 5.65 -1.57
N ILE A 30 2.70 5.10 -2.30
CA ILE A 30 2.03 5.73 -3.44
C ILE A 30 1.30 6.99 -3.00
N LEU A 31 0.75 6.99 -1.78
CA LEU A 31 0.08 8.15 -1.20
C LEU A 31 0.94 9.42 -1.30
N PHE A 32 2.27 9.28 -1.10
CA PHE A 32 3.21 10.40 -1.03
C PHE A 32 4.17 10.52 -2.23
N ALA A 33 4.58 9.42 -2.87
CA ALA A 33 5.72 9.43 -3.80
C ALA A 33 5.37 9.60 -5.28
N SER A 34 4.29 8.99 -5.78
CA SER A 34 3.94 8.99 -7.21
C SER A 34 2.48 8.59 -7.43
N PRO A 35 1.77 9.14 -8.42
CA PRO A 35 0.42 8.69 -8.78
C PRO A 35 0.37 7.27 -9.35
N VAL A 36 1.49 6.76 -9.90
CA VAL A 36 1.56 5.42 -10.52
C VAL A 36 2.74 4.66 -9.95
N PHE A 37 2.47 3.43 -9.52
CA PHE A 37 3.47 2.52 -9.00
C PHE A 37 3.29 1.17 -9.72
N PRO A 38 4.37 0.56 -10.23
CA PRO A 38 4.28 -0.55 -11.17
C PRO A 38 4.01 -1.90 -10.48
N PHE A 39 3.13 -1.90 -9.47
CA PHE A 39 2.71 -3.11 -8.77
C PHE A 39 1.23 -3.39 -8.99
N TYR A 40 0.93 -4.66 -9.05
CA TYR A 40 -0.40 -5.24 -9.13
C TYR A 40 -0.71 -5.91 -7.80
N ALA A 41 -1.98 -5.91 -7.42
CA ALA A 41 -2.48 -6.59 -6.25
C ALA A 41 -3.60 -7.54 -6.64
N GLN A 42 -3.47 -8.81 -6.24
CA GLN A 42 -4.40 -9.88 -6.57
C GLN A 42 -4.81 -10.62 -5.31
N ALA A 43 -6.13 -10.76 -5.10
CA ALA A 43 -6.63 -11.63 -4.04
C ALA A 43 -6.36 -13.10 -4.40
N VAL A 44 -5.70 -13.82 -3.50
CA VAL A 44 -5.45 -15.27 -3.64
C VAL A 44 -6.38 -16.12 -2.76
N LYS A 45 -7.07 -15.47 -1.83
CA LYS A 45 -8.16 -16.00 -1.00
C LYS A 45 -9.26 -14.95 -0.89
N ASP A 46 -10.46 -15.35 -0.53
CA ASP A 46 -11.54 -14.42 -0.18
C ASP A 46 -11.04 -13.40 0.87
N SER A 47 -11.14 -12.13 0.49
CA SER A 47 -10.50 -11.03 1.20
C SER A 47 -11.42 -9.83 1.25
N GLN A 48 -11.42 -9.17 2.41
CA GLN A 48 -12.04 -7.87 2.59
C GLN A 48 -10.92 -6.84 2.79
N VAL A 49 -11.03 -5.71 2.11
CA VAL A 49 -10.05 -4.63 2.17
C VAL A 49 -10.74 -3.32 2.49
N LEU A 50 -10.04 -2.46 3.21
CA LEU A 50 -10.48 -1.09 3.45
C LEU A 50 -9.80 -0.17 2.43
N PHE A 51 -10.61 0.56 1.66
CA PHE A 51 -10.11 1.53 0.70
C PHE A 51 -10.19 2.94 1.28
N PHE A 52 -9.05 3.63 1.30
CA PHE A 52 -8.94 5.01 1.73
C PHE A 52 -8.54 5.89 0.54
N ALA A 53 -9.43 6.78 0.12
CA ALA A 53 -9.14 7.71 -0.96
C ALA A 53 -8.06 8.72 -0.54
N LYS A 54 -7.06 8.94 -1.39
CA LYS A 54 -5.94 9.86 -1.18
C LYS A 54 -6.36 11.20 -0.56
N ASN A 55 -7.30 11.90 -1.21
CA ASN A 55 -7.74 13.23 -0.75
C ASN A 55 -8.39 13.21 0.65
N LYS A 56 -9.05 12.10 1.03
CA LYS A 56 -9.61 11.95 2.37
C LYS A 56 -8.51 11.78 3.42
N ILE A 57 -7.43 11.04 3.09
CA ILE A 57 -6.28 10.91 4.01
C ILE A 57 -5.60 12.26 4.19
N PHE A 58 -5.31 13.00 3.13
CA PHE A 58 -4.65 14.32 3.25
C PHE A 58 -5.48 15.29 4.07
N LYS A 59 -6.78 15.41 3.78
CA LYS A 59 -7.68 16.23 4.61
C LYS A 59 -7.65 15.80 6.08
N LYS A 60 -7.59 14.50 6.35
CA LYS A 60 -7.57 13.99 7.72
C LYS A 60 -6.24 14.26 8.43
N ILE A 61 -5.13 14.24 7.70
CA ILE A 61 -3.82 14.67 8.21
C ILE A 61 -3.84 16.17 8.57
N ASP A 62 -4.47 17.00 7.74
CA ASP A 62 -4.59 18.44 8.01
C ASP A 62 -5.44 18.71 9.27
N GLU A 63 -6.51 17.95 9.46
CA GLU A 63 -7.36 18.01 10.66
C GLU A 63 -6.68 17.44 11.92
N GLU A 64 -5.89 16.38 11.76
CA GLU A 64 -5.27 15.65 12.85
C GLU A 64 -3.83 15.23 12.50
N PRO A 65 -2.83 16.10 12.76
CA PRO A 65 -1.43 15.86 12.35
C PRO A 65 -0.76 14.63 12.97
N SER A 66 -1.33 14.06 14.06
CA SER A 66 -0.86 12.80 14.65
C SER A 66 -0.89 11.64 13.64
N ILE A 67 -1.83 11.67 12.69
CA ILE A 67 -2.01 10.65 11.65
C ILE A 67 -0.81 10.62 10.71
N ALA A 68 -0.15 11.76 10.47
CA ALA A 68 1.09 11.77 9.68
C ALA A 68 2.19 10.91 10.32
N LYS A 69 2.28 10.90 11.66
CA LYS A 69 3.26 10.07 12.38
C LYS A 69 2.99 8.58 12.20
N PHE A 70 1.73 8.17 12.09
CA PHE A 70 1.38 6.79 11.77
C PHE A 70 1.98 6.37 10.43
N PHE A 71 1.79 7.18 9.37
CA PHE A 71 2.36 6.88 8.04
C PHE A 71 3.88 6.92 8.03
N LEU A 72 4.53 7.85 8.76
CA LEU A 72 5.99 7.88 8.89
C LEU A 72 6.52 6.59 9.52
N ASN A 73 5.90 6.11 10.60
CA ASN A 73 6.29 4.87 11.25
C ASN A 73 6.06 3.65 10.34
N LEU A 74 4.93 3.62 9.62
CA LEU A 74 4.60 2.55 8.67
C LEU A 74 5.64 2.46 7.55
N LEU A 75 6.00 3.60 6.94
CA LEU A 75 6.99 3.66 5.86
C LEU A 75 8.40 3.33 6.35
N ALA A 76 8.80 3.84 7.53
CA ALA A 76 10.12 3.56 8.10
C ALA A 76 10.36 2.07 8.33
N ARG A 77 9.33 1.32 8.76
CA ARG A 77 9.39 -0.14 8.94
C ARG A 77 9.63 -0.91 7.64
N LYS A 78 9.34 -0.32 6.48
CA LYS A 78 9.58 -0.95 5.17
C LYS A 78 10.98 -0.68 4.61
N CYS A 79 11.75 0.21 5.25
CA CYS A 79 13.12 0.55 4.84
C CYS A 79 14.21 -0.22 5.61
N ILE A 80 13.82 -1.01 6.62
CA ILE A 80 14.71 -1.81 7.49
C ILE A 80 14.49 -3.28 7.15
#